data_AF-A0A8T7D1I5-F1
#
_entry.id   AF-A0A8T7D1I5-F1
#
_cell.length_a   1.000
_cell.length_b   1.000
_cell.length_c   1.000
_cell.angle_alpha   90.00
_cell.angle_beta   90.00
_cell.angle_gamma   90.00
#
_symmetry.space_group_name_H-M   'P 1'
#
loop_
_entity.id
_entity.type
_entity.pdbx_description
1 polymer ?
#
loop_
_entity_poly.entity_id
_entity_poly.type
_entity_poly.pdbx_seq_one_letter_code
_entity_poly.pdbx_strand_id
1 'polypeptide(L)'
;MKILKYIEQHLKILVATLVAGSMMLVTAGCSEVDGGSVQNTVELPTDSVLNFACEDEGIYLEPCVLDNPQNPYAKVAVIEDNKFELSDAAPSAKARYYVWATALAKGAGIPGENQFYTALSLHEVFAESGSPTTREQAVKAYRSVLDNYFFAPTFFVFPVNGEDVAIAAPLKDLVGQNLFNPTAANLVSLYSDPALALQDISEWGFIYDPTTNIMSFFE
;
A
#
# COMPACT_ATOMS: atom_id res chain seq x y z
N MET A 1 12.59 9.93 -52.26
CA MET A 1 13.07 8.67 -52.87
C MET A 1 13.71 7.66 -51.87
N LYS A 2 13.72 7.90 -50.55
CA LYS A 2 14.11 6.89 -49.52
C LYS A 2 12.92 6.21 -48.81
N ILE A 3 11.73 6.83 -48.84
CA ILE A 3 10.52 6.32 -48.18
C ILE A 3 9.88 5.15 -48.95
N LEU A 4 9.93 5.16 -50.29
CA LEU A 4 9.40 4.05 -51.11
C LEU A 4 10.19 2.74 -50.96
N LYS A 5 11.52 2.79 -50.76
CA LYS A 5 12.33 1.58 -50.51
C LYS A 5 12.10 0.97 -49.12
N TYR A 6 11.70 1.79 -48.14
CA TYR A 6 11.43 1.32 -46.78
C TYR A 6 10.11 0.54 -46.71
N ILE A 7 9.09 0.97 -47.46
CA ILE A 7 7.78 0.31 -47.51
C ILE A 7 7.85 -1.05 -48.23
N GLU A 8 8.62 -1.17 -49.32
CA GLU A 8 8.82 -2.46 -50.00
C GLU A 8 9.57 -3.50 -49.14
N GLN A 9 10.50 -3.06 -48.29
CA GLN A 9 11.27 -3.96 -47.43
C GLN A 9 10.41 -4.51 -46.28
N HIS A 10 9.52 -3.70 -45.70
CA HIS A 10 8.60 -4.14 -44.65
C HIS A 10 7.44 -4.98 -45.18
N LEU A 11 6.96 -4.71 -46.40
CA LEU A 11 5.92 -5.53 -47.03
C LEU A 11 6.40 -6.95 -47.34
N LYS A 12 7.68 -7.14 -47.69
CA LYS A 12 8.28 -8.46 -47.89
C LYS A 12 8.50 -9.24 -46.58
N ILE A 13 8.80 -8.54 -45.49
CA ILE A 13 8.94 -9.15 -44.15
C ILE A 13 7.57 -9.58 -43.60
N LEU A 14 6.52 -8.80 -43.85
CA LEU A 14 5.14 -9.12 -43.44
C LEU A 14 4.54 -10.31 -44.20
N VAL A 15 4.94 -10.52 -45.47
CA VAL A 15 4.52 -11.69 -46.27
C VAL A 15 5.32 -12.94 -45.90
N ALA A 16 6.55 -12.81 -45.40
CA ALA A 16 7.40 -13.93 -45.00
C ALA A 16 7.04 -14.52 -43.61
N THR A 17 6.44 -13.74 -42.71
CA THR A 17 5.98 -14.23 -41.39
C THR A 17 4.58 -14.86 -41.41
N LEU A 18 3.81 -14.68 -42.48
CA LEU A 18 2.45 -15.23 -42.61
C LEU A 18 2.39 -16.68 -43.14
N VAL A 19 3.53 -17.30 -43.49
CA VAL A 19 3.59 -18.64 -44.11
C VAL A 19 4.28 -19.69 -43.22
N ALA A 20 4.81 -19.33 -42.04
CA ALA A 20 5.45 -20.28 -41.13
C ALA A 20 4.76 -20.27 -39.75
N GLY A 21 3.59 -20.89 -39.67
CA GLY A 21 2.86 -21.00 -38.40
C GLY A 21 1.55 -21.78 -38.46
N SER A 22 1.35 -22.66 -39.44
CA SER A 22 0.25 -23.62 -39.41
C SER A 22 0.70 -24.89 -38.69
N MET A 23 0.68 -24.86 -37.36
CA MET A 23 0.73 -26.06 -36.54
C MET A 23 -0.56 -26.16 -35.76
N MET A 24 -1.37 -27.16 -36.12
CA MET A 24 -2.66 -27.47 -35.53
C MET A 24 -2.51 -27.66 -34.01
N LEU A 25 -3.10 -26.75 -33.23
CA LEU A 25 -3.43 -27.00 -31.83
C LEU A 25 -4.82 -27.61 -31.80
N VAL A 26 -4.86 -28.89 -31.45
CA VAL A 26 -6.06 -29.67 -31.16
C VAL A 26 -6.86 -28.94 -30.09
N THR A 27 -8.13 -28.66 -30.41
CA THR A 27 -9.16 -28.20 -29.48
C THR A 27 -9.34 -29.25 -28.38
N ALA A 28 -8.68 -29.04 -27.25
CA ALA A 28 -8.97 -29.72 -26.00
C ALA A 28 -9.56 -28.70 -25.04
N GLY A 29 -10.88 -28.80 -24.85
CA GLY A 29 -11.66 -28.29 -23.72
C GLY A 29 -11.31 -26.92 -23.19
N CYS A 30 -12.12 -25.91 -23.55
CA CYS A 30 -12.62 -24.99 -22.54
C CYS A 30 -13.34 -25.85 -21.48
N SER A 31 -12.62 -26.36 -20.50
CA SER A 31 -13.25 -26.74 -19.24
C SER A 31 -13.76 -25.44 -18.64
N GLU A 32 -15.07 -25.33 -18.57
CA GLU A 32 -15.76 -24.39 -17.70
C GLU A 32 -14.96 -24.31 -16.40
N VAL A 33 -14.46 -23.11 -16.09
CA VAL A 33 -13.94 -22.84 -14.75
C VAL A 33 -15.13 -23.04 -13.85
N ASP A 34 -15.11 -24.18 -13.15
CA ASP A 34 -16.09 -24.57 -12.16
C ASP A 34 -16.39 -23.37 -11.27
N GLY A 35 -17.68 -23.11 -11.10
CA GLY A 35 -18.21 -21.88 -10.55
C GLY A 35 -17.68 -21.61 -9.15
N GLY A 36 -16.56 -20.90 -9.08
CA GLY A 36 -16.27 -20.04 -7.94
C GLY A 36 -17.49 -19.14 -7.78
N SER A 37 -18.17 -19.26 -6.64
CA SER A 37 -19.30 -18.40 -6.35
C SER A 37 -18.86 -16.96 -6.56
N VAL A 38 -19.53 -16.24 -7.47
CA VAL A 38 -19.40 -14.80 -7.53
C VAL A 38 -19.90 -14.31 -6.18
N GLN A 39 -18.98 -13.99 -5.27
CA GLN A 39 -19.28 -13.30 -4.03
C GLN A 39 -19.70 -11.89 -4.43
N ASN A 40 -20.97 -11.75 -4.82
CA ASN A 40 -21.55 -10.49 -5.30
C ASN A 40 -21.61 -9.41 -4.21
N THR A 41 -21.31 -9.75 -2.96
CA THR A 41 -21.18 -8.82 -1.85
C THR A 41 -20.19 -9.39 -0.83
N VAL A 42 -18.90 -9.05 -0.96
CA VAL A 42 -17.98 -9.21 0.18
C VAL A 42 -18.39 -8.16 1.20
N GLU A 43 -18.85 -8.59 2.37
CA GLU A 43 -19.16 -7.65 3.46
C GLU A 43 -17.86 -7.04 3.96
N LEU A 44 -17.72 -5.72 3.80
CA LEU A 44 -16.56 -5.00 4.27
C LEU A 44 -16.69 -4.75 5.78
N PRO A 45 -15.60 -4.90 6.56
CA PRO A 45 -15.66 -4.72 7.99
C PRO A 45 -16.02 -3.27 8.32
N THR A 46 -16.94 -3.09 9.25
CA THR A 46 -17.35 -1.77 9.79
C THR A 46 -16.96 -1.59 11.25
N ASP A 47 -16.43 -2.64 11.87
CA ASP A 47 -15.89 -2.63 13.24
C ASP A 47 -14.39 -2.26 13.28
N SER A 48 -13.86 -2.08 14.48
CA SER A 48 -12.45 -1.75 14.74
C SER A 48 -11.65 -2.88 15.42
N VAL A 49 -12.17 -4.11 15.42
CA VAL A 49 -11.49 -5.27 16.03
C VAL A 49 -10.59 -5.94 14.99
N LEU A 50 -9.28 -5.84 15.18
CA LEU A 50 -8.28 -6.53 14.35
C LEU A 50 -7.76 -7.80 15.03
N ASN A 51 -7.70 -8.89 14.27
CA ASN A 51 -6.97 -10.10 14.65
C ASN A 51 -5.96 -10.38 13.55
N PHE A 52 -4.68 -10.23 13.88
CA PHE A 52 -3.59 -10.50 12.95
C PHE A 52 -3.40 -12.01 12.80
N ALA A 53 -3.16 -12.47 11.57
CA ALA A 53 -2.88 -13.87 11.24
C ALA A 53 -1.45 -14.28 11.65
N CYS A 54 -0.53 -13.32 11.76
CA CYS A 54 0.82 -13.52 12.26
C CYS A 54 1.36 -12.29 13.00
N GLU A 55 2.51 -12.43 13.67
CA GLU A 55 3.11 -11.38 14.50
C GLU A 55 3.44 -10.09 13.71
N ASP A 56 3.83 -10.23 12.44
CA ASP A 56 4.29 -9.14 11.59
C ASP A 56 3.30 -8.86 10.44
N GLU A 57 2.00 -9.15 10.62
CA GLU A 57 0.99 -8.84 9.61
C GLU A 57 0.95 -7.32 9.29
N GLY A 58 1.05 -6.98 8.01
CA GLY A 58 1.10 -5.57 7.56
C GLY A 58 2.47 -4.92 7.72
N ILE A 59 3.51 -5.70 8.02
CA ILE A 59 4.91 -5.27 8.06
C ILE A 59 5.66 -5.89 6.89
N TYR A 60 6.41 -5.09 6.12
CA TYR A 60 7.33 -5.59 5.11
C TYR A 60 8.35 -6.57 5.75
N LEU A 61 8.64 -7.77 5.24
CA LEU A 61 8.33 -8.50 4.00
C LEU A 61 7.24 -9.57 4.19
N GLU A 62 6.36 -9.43 5.17
CA GLU A 62 5.48 -10.50 5.63
C GLU A 62 4.12 -10.50 4.88
N PRO A 63 3.83 -11.51 4.05
CA PRO A 63 2.59 -11.57 3.28
C PRO A 63 1.40 -12.21 4.02
N CYS A 64 1.50 -12.60 5.30
CA CYS A 64 0.45 -13.35 6.01
C CYS A 64 -0.94 -12.70 6.03
N VAL A 65 -1.04 -11.39 5.74
CA VAL A 65 -2.33 -10.71 5.54
C VAL A 65 -3.17 -11.32 4.40
N LEU A 66 -2.53 -11.96 3.42
CA LEU A 66 -3.20 -12.67 2.33
C LEU A 66 -3.82 -14.00 2.78
N ASP A 67 -3.36 -14.55 3.90
CA ASP A 67 -3.89 -15.76 4.53
C ASP A 67 -4.87 -15.43 5.67
N ASN A 68 -5.02 -14.16 6.04
CA ASN A 68 -5.93 -13.73 7.09
C ASN A 68 -7.39 -13.92 6.65
N PRO A 69 -8.18 -14.80 7.32
CA PRO A 69 -9.57 -15.05 6.94
C PRO A 69 -10.49 -13.83 7.13
N GLN A 70 -10.05 -12.82 7.89
CA GLN A 70 -10.78 -11.56 8.08
C GLN A 70 -10.45 -10.51 7.01
N ASN A 71 -9.48 -10.75 6.13
CA ASN A 71 -9.12 -9.84 5.05
C ASN A 71 -10.05 -10.01 3.82
N PRO A 72 -10.99 -9.08 3.56
CA PRO A 72 -11.87 -9.18 2.40
C PRO A 72 -11.14 -8.99 1.06
N TYR A 73 -9.93 -8.42 1.06
CA TYR A 73 -9.15 -8.09 -0.12
C TYR A 73 -8.09 -9.14 -0.49
N ALA A 74 -7.92 -10.20 0.34
CA ALA A 74 -6.91 -11.24 0.11
C ALA A 74 -6.91 -11.78 -1.33
N LYS A 75 -8.10 -12.00 -1.89
CA LYS A 75 -8.32 -12.49 -3.27
C LYS A 75 -8.71 -11.40 -4.27
N VAL A 76 -8.90 -10.15 -3.82
CA VAL A 76 -9.23 -9.01 -4.68
C VAL A 76 -7.97 -8.48 -5.36
N ALA A 77 -8.08 -8.04 -6.61
CA ALA A 77 -6.99 -7.33 -7.28
C ALA A 77 -6.84 -5.93 -6.68
N VAL A 78 -5.96 -5.80 -5.68
CA VAL A 78 -5.49 -4.51 -5.15
C VAL A 78 -4.19 -4.20 -5.86
N ILE A 79 -4.23 -3.23 -6.77
CA ILE A 79 -3.12 -2.83 -7.65
C ILE A 79 -2.94 -1.31 -7.57
N GLU A 80 -1.87 -0.80 -8.19
CA GLU A 80 -1.56 0.63 -8.15
C GLU A 80 -2.72 1.50 -8.66
N ASP A 81 -3.38 1.08 -9.74
CA ASP A 81 -4.44 1.85 -10.39
C ASP A 81 -5.70 2.01 -9.53
N ASN A 82 -5.96 1.12 -8.56
CA ASN A 82 -7.22 1.10 -7.82
C ASN A 82 -7.09 1.15 -6.28
N LYS A 83 -5.89 1.02 -5.71
CA LYS A 83 -5.71 0.97 -4.25
C LYS A 83 -6.24 2.22 -3.53
N PHE A 84 -6.11 3.39 -4.16
CA PHE A 84 -6.63 4.65 -3.60
C PHE A 84 -8.16 4.68 -3.63
N GLU A 85 -8.78 4.35 -4.76
CA GLU A 85 -10.25 4.25 -4.87
C GLU A 85 -10.84 3.25 -3.87
N LEU A 86 -10.20 2.08 -3.74
CA LEU A 86 -10.59 1.06 -2.76
C LEU A 86 -10.47 1.56 -1.32
N SER A 87 -9.43 2.34 -1.02
CA SER A 87 -9.23 2.95 0.30
C SER A 87 -10.28 4.02 0.60
N ASP A 88 -10.56 4.90 -0.36
CA ASP A 88 -11.56 5.96 -0.24
C ASP A 88 -12.98 5.39 -0.08
N ALA A 89 -13.28 4.27 -0.74
CA ALA A 89 -14.55 3.57 -0.63
C ALA A 89 -14.67 2.69 0.63
N ALA A 90 -13.57 2.45 1.36
CA ALA A 90 -13.57 1.57 2.51
C ALA A 90 -14.36 2.17 3.70
N PRO A 91 -15.33 1.43 4.28
CA PRO A 91 -16.26 2.00 5.25
C PRO A 91 -15.69 2.16 6.68
N SER A 92 -14.46 1.70 6.93
CA SER A 92 -13.80 1.74 8.24
C SER A 92 -12.29 1.79 8.12
N ALA A 93 -11.61 2.18 9.20
CA ALA A 93 -10.15 2.12 9.29
C ALA A 93 -9.62 0.68 9.13
N LYS A 94 -10.35 -0.32 9.64
CA LYS A 94 -10.01 -1.73 9.48
C LYS A 94 -10.08 -2.18 8.01
N ALA A 95 -11.09 -1.73 7.28
CA ALA A 95 -11.18 -2.01 5.85
C ALA A 95 -10.02 -1.34 5.09
N ARG A 96 -9.69 -0.07 5.41
CA ARG A 96 -8.52 0.63 4.84
C ARG A 96 -7.20 -0.09 5.13
N TYR A 97 -7.02 -0.56 6.38
CA TYR A 97 -5.86 -1.36 6.75
C TYR A 97 -5.69 -2.57 5.83
N TYR A 98 -6.76 -3.34 5.60
CA TYR A 98 -6.67 -4.51 4.74
C TYR A 98 -6.40 -4.15 3.26
N VAL A 99 -6.90 -3.01 2.76
CA VAL A 99 -6.52 -2.52 1.42
C VAL A 99 -5.01 -2.30 1.35
N TRP A 100 -4.47 -1.50 2.26
CA TRP A 100 -3.06 -1.10 2.22
C TRP A 100 -2.09 -2.24 2.53
N ALA A 101 -2.40 -3.08 3.51
CA ALA A 101 -1.60 -4.26 3.82
C ALA A 101 -1.61 -5.27 2.66
N THR A 102 -2.76 -5.44 1.98
CA THR A 102 -2.83 -6.27 0.78
C THR A 102 -2.03 -5.67 -0.38
N ALA A 103 -2.11 -4.35 -0.59
CA ALA A 103 -1.31 -3.65 -1.60
C ALA A 103 0.20 -3.83 -1.33
N LEU A 104 0.62 -3.72 -0.06
CA LEU A 104 2.00 -3.97 0.36
C LEU A 104 2.42 -5.41 0.07
N ALA A 105 1.64 -6.41 0.52
CA ALA A 105 1.95 -7.82 0.34
C ALA A 105 1.98 -8.25 -1.14
N LYS A 106 1.18 -7.62 -2.00
CA LYS A 106 1.14 -7.87 -3.45
C LYS A 106 2.17 -7.06 -4.24
N GLY A 107 2.88 -6.12 -3.61
CA GLY A 107 3.85 -5.25 -4.27
C GLY A 107 3.21 -4.26 -5.25
N ALA A 108 2.02 -3.74 -4.94
CA ALA A 108 1.32 -2.78 -5.78
C ALA A 108 1.99 -1.39 -5.73
N GLY A 109 2.70 -1.01 -6.79
CA GLY A 109 3.31 0.32 -6.92
C GLY A 109 4.43 0.60 -5.93
N ILE A 110 4.39 1.75 -5.23
CA ILE A 110 5.47 2.22 -4.34
C ILE A 110 5.37 1.52 -2.96
N PRO A 111 6.32 0.64 -2.58
CA PRO A 111 6.18 -0.16 -1.37
C PRO A 111 6.19 0.66 -0.07
N GLY A 112 7.00 1.72 0.00
CA GLY A 112 7.06 2.60 1.18
C GLY A 112 5.74 3.31 1.45
N GLU A 113 5.04 3.75 0.40
CA GLU A 113 3.73 4.38 0.49
C GLU A 113 2.71 3.39 1.07
N ASN A 114 2.68 2.16 0.56
CA ASN A 114 1.79 1.13 1.10
C ASN A 114 2.11 0.81 2.57
N GLN A 115 3.40 0.73 2.94
CA GLN A 115 3.78 0.50 4.34
C GLN A 115 3.34 1.66 5.25
N PHE A 116 3.48 2.90 4.79
CA PHE A 116 3.02 4.09 5.52
C PHE A 116 1.50 4.10 5.70
N TYR A 117 0.73 3.89 4.65
CA TYR A 117 -0.73 3.87 4.77
C TYR A 117 -1.27 2.66 5.54
N THR A 118 -0.53 1.54 5.54
CA THR A 118 -0.81 0.41 6.44
C THR A 118 -0.63 0.85 7.90
N ALA A 119 0.46 1.54 8.23
CA ALA A 119 0.70 2.07 9.57
C ALA A 119 -0.34 3.12 9.99
N LEU A 120 -0.68 4.04 9.08
CA LEU A 120 -1.71 5.05 9.29
C LEU A 120 -3.07 4.42 9.58
N SER A 121 -3.47 3.43 8.79
CA SER A 121 -4.75 2.74 9.00
C SER A 121 -4.78 1.97 10.32
N LEU A 122 -3.67 1.33 10.73
CA LEU A 122 -3.55 0.71 12.05
C LEU A 122 -3.70 1.74 13.18
N HIS A 123 -3.13 2.93 13.00
CA HIS A 123 -3.25 4.04 13.94
C HIS A 123 -4.69 4.54 14.05
N GLU A 124 -5.41 4.66 12.93
CA GLU A 124 -6.85 4.95 12.92
C GLU A 124 -7.66 3.86 13.63
N VAL A 125 -7.38 2.58 13.39
CA VAL A 125 -8.06 1.48 14.11
C VAL A 125 -7.78 1.54 15.61
N PHE A 126 -6.56 1.89 16.02
CA PHE A 126 -6.25 2.12 17.42
C PHE A 126 -7.05 3.29 18.00
N ALA A 127 -7.21 4.39 17.26
CA ALA A 127 -8.02 5.53 17.70
C ALA A 127 -9.47 5.13 17.99
N GLU A 128 -10.03 4.21 17.20
CA GLU A 128 -11.39 3.70 17.35
C GLU A 128 -11.52 2.62 18.44
N SER A 129 -10.52 1.75 18.59
CA SER A 129 -10.60 0.55 19.44
C SER A 129 -9.94 0.69 20.81
N GLY A 130 -8.94 1.56 20.96
CA GLY A 130 -8.06 1.61 22.11
C GLY A 130 -7.20 0.36 22.33
N SER A 131 -7.14 -0.56 21.36
CA SER A 131 -6.47 -1.86 21.47
C SER A 131 -4.94 -1.70 21.63
N PRO A 132 -4.33 -2.15 22.75
CA PRO A 132 -2.88 -2.14 22.92
C PRO A 132 -2.14 -2.93 21.84
N THR A 133 -2.70 -4.06 21.39
CA THR A 133 -2.12 -4.87 20.32
C THR A 133 -2.12 -4.13 18.99
N THR A 134 -3.20 -3.42 18.65
CA THR A 134 -3.25 -2.60 17.42
C THR A 134 -2.30 -1.41 17.50
N ARG A 135 -2.19 -0.78 18.67
CA ARG A 135 -1.20 0.29 18.93
C ARG A 135 0.22 -0.19 18.67
N GLU A 136 0.57 -1.35 19.24
CA GLU A 136 1.90 -1.95 19.07
C GLU A 136 2.18 -2.30 17.60
N GLN A 137 1.19 -2.84 16.88
CA GLN A 137 1.33 -3.10 15.44
C GLN A 137 1.49 -1.80 14.63
N ALA A 138 0.77 -0.73 14.97
CA ALA A 138 0.92 0.58 14.31
C ALA A 138 2.33 1.14 14.50
N VAL A 139 2.88 1.07 15.73
CA VAL A 139 4.26 1.48 16.03
C VAL A 139 5.27 0.64 15.24
N LYS A 140 5.11 -0.69 15.21
CA LYS A 140 5.94 -1.59 14.38
C LYS A 140 5.88 -1.20 12.90
N ALA A 141 4.70 -0.91 12.37
CA ALA A 141 4.50 -0.53 10.96
C ALA A 141 5.15 0.81 10.62
N TYR A 142 5.02 1.82 11.51
CA TYR A 142 5.72 3.09 11.36
C TYR A 142 7.24 2.94 11.39
N ARG A 143 7.77 2.15 12.33
CA ARG A 143 9.19 1.83 12.37
C ARG A 143 9.65 1.17 11.07
N SER A 144 8.87 0.25 10.51
CA SER A 144 9.19 -0.41 9.23
C SER A 144 9.33 0.59 8.07
N VAL A 145 8.57 1.70 8.06
CA VAL A 145 8.77 2.79 7.10
C VAL A 145 10.16 3.39 7.25
N LEU A 146 10.61 3.65 8.49
CA LEU A 146 11.92 4.23 8.74
C LEU A 146 13.06 3.24 8.40
N ASP A 147 12.93 1.98 8.81
CA ASP A 147 13.96 0.96 8.63
C ASP A 147 14.13 0.56 7.15
N ASN A 148 13.03 0.47 6.39
CA ASN A 148 13.05 -0.09 5.03
C ASN A 148 12.83 0.94 3.92
N TYR A 149 12.24 2.09 4.24
CA TYR A 149 11.73 3.06 3.26
C TYR A 149 12.04 4.51 3.61
N PHE A 150 13.14 4.75 4.32
CA PHE A 150 13.48 6.07 4.87
C PHE A 150 13.39 7.23 3.85
N PHE A 151 13.87 7.01 2.63
CA PHE A 151 13.86 8.02 1.55
C PHE A 151 12.66 7.94 0.61
N ALA A 152 11.70 7.05 0.87
CA ALA A 152 10.54 6.90 0.02
C ALA A 152 9.59 8.10 0.16
N PRO A 153 9.00 8.58 -0.95
CA PRO A 153 7.98 9.61 -0.93
C PRO A 153 6.56 9.01 -0.92
N THR A 154 5.58 9.84 -0.56
CA THR A 154 4.18 9.74 -0.99
C THR A 154 3.80 10.99 -1.79
N PHE A 155 2.70 10.95 -2.52
CA PHE A 155 2.23 12.06 -3.36
C PHE A 155 0.82 12.50 -2.97
N PHE A 156 0.64 13.79 -2.76
CA PHE A 156 -0.67 14.41 -2.58
C PHE A 156 -1.10 15.10 -3.86
N VAL A 157 -2.25 14.71 -4.40
CA VAL A 157 -2.83 15.27 -5.62
C VAL A 157 -3.96 16.23 -5.26
N PHE A 158 -3.94 17.43 -5.81
CA PHE A 158 -5.00 18.41 -5.63
C PHE A 158 -5.15 19.32 -6.86
N PRO A 159 -6.37 19.84 -7.11
CA PRO A 159 -6.62 20.68 -8.27
C PRO A 159 -6.08 22.11 -8.08
N VAL A 160 -5.31 22.61 -9.05
CA VAL A 160 -4.86 24.00 -9.15
C VAL A 160 -5.31 24.54 -10.51
N ASN A 161 -6.21 25.52 -10.50
CA ASN A 161 -6.79 26.10 -11.73
C ASN A 161 -7.41 25.08 -12.71
N GLY A 162 -7.92 23.96 -12.18
CA GLY A 162 -8.53 22.89 -12.97
C GLY A 162 -7.57 21.83 -13.50
N GLU A 163 -6.28 21.91 -13.14
CA GLU A 163 -5.28 20.87 -13.42
C GLU A 163 -4.89 20.16 -12.13
N ASP A 164 -4.68 18.84 -12.21
CA ASP A 164 -4.20 18.05 -11.07
C ASP A 164 -2.70 18.27 -10.87
N VAL A 165 -2.31 18.72 -9.69
CA VAL A 165 -0.92 18.91 -9.28
C VAL A 165 -0.58 17.93 -8.17
N ALA A 166 0.51 17.18 -8.35
CA ALA A 166 1.06 16.27 -7.35
C ALA A 166 2.23 16.92 -6.62
N ILE A 167 2.18 16.94 -5.28
CA ILE A 167 3.30 17.33 -4.42
C ILE A 167 3.81 16.11 -3.67
N ALA A 168 5.11 15.87 -3.75
CA ALA A 168 5.77 14.82 -2.99
C ALA A 168 5.99 15.24 -1.53
N ALA A 169 5.77 14.31 -0.61
CA ALA A 169 6.12 14.44 0.80
C ALA A 169 7.02 13.27 1.24
N PRO A 170 8.09 13.53 2.01
CA PRO A 170 8.95 12.48 2.53
C PRO A 170 8.24 11.68 3.63
N LEU A 171 8.13 10.36 3.46
CA LEU A 171 7.39 9.52 4.40
C LEU A 171 7.99 9.55 5.81
N LYS A 172 9.32 9.57 5.94
CA LYS A 172 10.02 9.67 7.23
C LYS A 172 9.55 10.84 8.10
N ASP A 173 9.20 11.98 7.49
CA ASP A 173 8.80 13.19 8.22
C ASP A 173 7.34 13.07 8.67
N LEU A 174 6.49 12.47 7.84
CA LEU A 174 5.11 12.13 8.19
C LEU A 174 5.06 11.10 9.33
N VAL A 175 5.94 10.09 9.29
CA VAL A 175 6.07 9.09 10.37
C VAL A 175 6.45 9.78 11.69
N GLY A 176 7.44 10.67 11.66
CA GLY A 176 7.85 11.43 12.84
C GLY A 176 6.71 12.26 13.42
N GLN A 177 5.96 12.96 12.57
CA GLN A 177 4.77 13.72 12.98
C GLN A 177 3.71 12.81 13.62
N ASN A 178 3.41 11.66 13.00
CA ASN A 178 2.39 10.75 13.50
C ASN A 178 2.79 10.04 14.81
N LEU A 179 4.08 9.77 15.03
CA LEU A 179 4.54 9.20 16.30
C LEU A 179 4.57 10.26 17.42
N PHE A 180 5.03 11.48 17.12
CA PHE A 180 5.23 12.52 18.13
C PHE A 180 3.98 13.33 18.46
N ASN A 181 3.27 13.85 17.45
CA ASN A 181 2.07 14.65 17.62
C ASN A 181 1.13 14.48 16.40
N PRO A 182 0.23 13.48 16.44
CA PRO A 182 -0.55 13.11 15.27
C PRO A 182 -1.83 13.93 15.10
N THR A 183 -1.99 15.02 15.85
CA THR A 183 -3.19 15.87 15.81
C THR A 183 -3.45 16.46 14.42
N ALA A 184 -2.39 16.78 13.67
CA ALA A 184 -2.51 17.28 12.30
C ALA A 184 -3.17 16.28 11.33
N ALA A 185 -3.08 14.98 11.63
CA ALA A 185 -3.72 13.90 10.89
C ALA A 185 -5.08 13.48 11.50
N ASN A 186 -5.61 14.22 12.49
CA ASN A 186 -6.84 13.87 13.23
C ASN A 186 -6.79 12.51 13.95
N LEU A 187 -5.62 12.11 14.44
CA LEU A 187 -5.40 10.84 15.13
C LEU A 187 -5.15 11.06 16.62
N VAL A 188 -5.35 10.01 17.42
CA VAL A 188 -4.99 10.01 18.86
C VAL A 188 -3.52 9.67 19.05
N SER A 189 -2.90 10.05 20.16
CA SER A 189 -1.50 9.68 20.41
C SER A 189 -1.31 8.18 20.61
N LEU A 190 -0.32 7.56 19.96
CA LEU A 190 0.12 6.18 20.24
C LEU A 190 0.88 6.08 21.56
N TYR A 191 1.43 7.19 22.05
CA TYR A 191 2.20 7.26 23.29
C TYR A 191 1.46 8.05 24.35
N SER A 192 1.61 7.66 25.61
CA SER A 192 1.05 8.43 26.73
C SER A 192 1.72 9.79 26.91
N ASP A 193 2.97 9.92 26.45
CA ASP A 193 3.77 11.15 26.48
C ASP A 193 4.59 11.23 25.17
N PRO A 194 4.57 12.36 24.44
CA PRO A 194 5.38 12.56 23.24
C PRO A 194 6.89 12.31 23.44
N ALA A 195 7.41 12.48 24.67
CA ALA A 195 8.81 12.18 24.97
C ALA A 195 9.14 10.68 24.81
N LEU A 196 8.18 9.79 25.05
CA LEU A 196 8.37 8.35 24.83
C LEU A 196 8.44 8.01 23.34
N ALA A 197 7.71 8.74 22.48
CA ALA A 197 7.87 8.60 21.04
C ALA A 197 9.28 8.98 20.59
N LEU A 198 9.81 10.10 21.11
CA LEU A 198 11.19 10.52 20.81
C LEU A 198 12.23 9.53 21.35
N GLN A 199 11.99 8.93 22.51
CA GLN A 199 12.84 7.89 23.07
C GLN A 199 12.90 6.69 22.13
N ASP A 200 11.76 6.14 21.73
CA ASP A 200 11.66 5.01 20.81
C ASP A 200 12.36 5.31 19.46
N ILE A 201 12.06 6.47 18.87
CA ILE A 201 12.69 6.94 17.63
C ILE A 201 14.22 6.97 17.78
N SER A 202 14.73 7.45 18.92
CA SER A 202 16.16 7.50 19.22
C SER A 202 16.76 6.10 19.40
N GLU A 203 16.06 5.20 20.09
CA GLU A 203 16.48 3.80 20.27
C GLU A 203 16.55 3.03 18.95
N TRP A 204 15.72 3.40 17.97
CA TRP A 204 15.76 2.85 16.61
C TRP A 204 16.88 3.45 15.74
N GLY A 205 17.60 4.46 16.22
CA GLY A 205 18.71 5.09 15.49
C GLY A 205 18.29 6.31 14.64
N PHE A 206 17.13 6.89 14.91
CA PHE A 206 16.62 8.07 14.20
C PHE A 206 16.55 9.29 15.12
N ILE A 207 16.46 10.47 14.52
CA ILE A 207 16.30 11.75 15.20
C ILE A 207 15.13 12.49 14.56
N TYR A 208 14.11 12.78 15.36
CA TYR A 208 13.00 13.64 14.96
C TYR A 208 13.15 15.00 15.65
N ASP A 209 13.18 16.09 14.87
CA ASP A 209 13.14 17.46 15.39
C ASP A 209 11.70 17.99 15.34
N PRO A 210 11.02 18.15 16.49
CA PRO A 210 9.64 18.66 16.55
C PRO A 210 9.48 20.11 16.07
N THR A 211 10.56 20.88 15.98
CA THR A 211 10.52 22.29 15.56
C THR A 211 10.41 22.40 14.06
N THR A 212 11.16 21.56 13.33
CA THR A 212 11.21 21.55 11.87
C THR A 212 10.34 20.45 11.27
N ASN A 213 9.88 19.50 12.08
CA ASN A 213 9.17 18.27 11.68
C ASN A 213 9.98 17.40 10.71
N ILE A 214 11.31 17.39 10.88
CA ILE A 214 12.22 16.61 10.03
C ILE A 214 12.73 15.40 10.80
N MET A 215 12.65 14.24 10.16
CA MET A 215 13.28 12.99 10.57
C MET A 215 14.64 12.82 9.88
N SER A 216 15.64 12.42 10.64
CA SER A 216 17.02 12.12 10.20
C SER A 216 17.52 10.85 10.90
N PHE A 217 18.71 10.35 10.55
CA PHE A 217 19.38 9.24 11.25
C PHE A 217 20.75 9.69 11.76
N PHE A 218 21.28 8.97 12.76
CA PHE A 218 22.66 9.19 13.20
C PHE A 218 23.63 8.74 12.10
N GLU A 219 24.40 9.66 11.52
CA GLU A 219 25.54 9.34 10.63
C GLU A 219 26.72 8.71 11.38
#